data_AF-A0A7Y8IDD7-F1
#
_entry.id   AF-A0A7Y8IDD7-F1
#
_cell.length_a   1.000
_cell.length_b   1.000
_cell.length_c   1.000
_cell.angle_alpha   90.00
_cell.angle_beta   90.00
_cell.angle_gamma   90.00
#
_symmetry.space_group_name_H-M   'P 1'
#
loop_
_entity.id
_entity.type
_entity.pdbx_description
1 polymer ?
#
loop_
_entity_poly.entity_id
_entity_poly.type
_entity_poly.pdbx_seq_one_letter_code
_entity_poly.pdbx_strand_id
1 'polypeptide(L)' 'MRAKLIAIIVLLILLLIFAIQNIQPVVVNFLFWKISTSSVVSILVSFVIGLMTGGLLMMIGRMKKKSP' A
#
# COMPACT_ATOMS: atom_id res chain seq x y z
N MET A 1 0.11 27.89 1.76
CA MET A 1 0.37 26.73 2.67
C MET A 1 -0.90 26.23 3.37
N ARG A 2 -1.77 27.09 3.91
CA ARG A 2 -3.02 26.67 4.59
C ARG A 2 -3.97 25.84 3.72
N ALA A 3 -4.18 26.21 2.46
CA ALA A 3 -5.03 25.44 1.54
C ALA A 3 -4.50 24.02 1.24
N LYS A 4 -3.18 23.86 1.13
CA LYS A 4 -2.55 22.53 0.94
C LYS A 4 -2.77 21.65 2.17
N LEU A 5 -2.64 22.20 3.38
CA LEU A 5 -2.92 21.48 4.62
C LEU A 5 -4.40 21.09 4.73
N ILE A 6 -5.33 22.00 4.42
CA ILE A 6 -6.76 21.70 4.39
C ILE A 6 -7.07 20.59 3.39
N ALA A 7 -6.51 20.66 2.17
CA ALA A 7 -6.69 19.62 1.16
C ALA A 7 -6.17 18.26 1.63
N ILE A 8 -5.00 18.22 2.29
CA ILE A 8 -4.45 16.97 2.87
C ILE A 8 -5.37 16.43 3.97
N ILE A 9 -5.86 17.29 4.87
CA ILE A 9 -6.77 16.89 5.95
C ILE A 9 -8.07 16.32 5.36
N VAL A 10 -8.67 16.99 4.37
CA VAL A 10 -9.88 16.51 3.68
C VAL A 10 -9.62 15.15 3.02
N LEU A 11 -8.48 14.99 2.34
CA LEU A 11 -8.11 13.72 1.71
C LEU A 11 -7.95 12.59 2.74
N LEU A 12 -7.33 12.88 3.89
CA LEU A 12 -7.17 11.91 4.99
C LEU A 12 -8.53 11.52 5.60
N ILE A 13 -9.45 12.46 5.77
CA ILE A 13 -10.81 12.18 6.26
C ILE A 13 -11.56 11.29 5.26
N LEU A 14 -11.48 11.59 3.96
CA LEU A 14 -12.10 10.77 2.91
C LEU A 14 -11.51 9.36 2.87
N LEU A 15 -10.19 9.22 3.05
CA LEU A 15 -9.52 7.93 3.14
C LEU A 15 -10.00 7.12 4.35
N LEU A 16 -10.18 7.77 5.51
CA LEU A 16 -10.72 7.15 6.71
C LEU A 16 -12.17 6.67 6.51
N ILE A 17 -13.03 7.50 5.91
CA ILE A 17 -14.42 7.13 5.60
C ILE A 17 -14.43 5.93 4.65
N PHE A 18 -13.64 5.98 3.58
CA PHE A 18 -13.49 4.86 2.65
C PHE A 18 -13.04 3.59 3.37
N ALA A 19 -12.02 3.68 4.23
CA ALA A 19 -11.54 2.53 4.99
C ALA A 19 -12.64 1.94 5.89
N ILE A 20 -13.37 2.78 6.63
CA ILE A 20 -14.43 2.34 7.56
C ILE A 20 -15.61 1.72 6.82
N GLN A 21 -16.06 2.33 5.71
CA GLN A 21 -17.18 1.81 4.94
C GLN A 21 -16.84 0.49 4.22
N ASN A 22 -15.56 0.27 3.91
CA ASN A 22 -15.07 -0.93 3.25
C ASN A 22 -14.40 -1.92 4.23
N ILE A 23 -14.87 -1.95 5.50
CA ILE A 23 -14.43 -2.89 6.55
C ILE A 23 -14.83 -4.35 6.28
N GLN A 24 -15.47 -4.67 5.14
CA GLN A 24 -15.78 -6.04 4.73
C GLN A 24 -14.57 -6.96 4.95
N PRO A 25 -14.67 -7.93 5.88
CA PRO A 25 -13.56 -8.80 6.21
C PRO A 25 -13.28 -9.73 5.04
N VAL A 26 -12.08 -9.64 4.49
CA VAL A 26 -11.54 -10.56 3.51
C VAL A 26 -10.58 -11.51 4.20
N VAL A 27 -10.78 -12.79 3.90
CA VAL A 27 -9.88 -13.85 4.34
C VAL A 27 -8.78 -14.01 3.30
N VAL A 28 -7.58 -13.61 3.68
CA VAL A 28 -6.37 -13.85 2.88
C VAL A 28 -5.81 -15.21 3.27
N ASN A 29 -5.83 -16.16 2.34
CA ASN A 29 -5.13 -17.43 2.47
C ASN A 29 -3.77 -17.30 1.79
N PHE A 30 -2.69 -17.40 2.57
CA PHE A 30 -1.33 -17.28 2.06
C PHE A 30 -0.52 -18.51 2.48
N LEU A 31 -0.27 -19.42 1.52
CA LEU A 31 0.37 -20.71 1.76
C LEU A 31 -0.34 -21.47 2.90
N PHE A 32 0.27 -21.58 4.08
CA PHE A 32 -0.28 -22.26 5.26
C PHE A 32 -0.99 -21.31 6.24
N TRP A 33 -1.06 -20.01 5.92
CA TRP A 33 -1.54 -18.97 6.81
C TRP A 33 -2.91 -18.47 6.36
N LYS A 34 -3.78 -18.17 7.33
CA LYS A 34 -5.11 -17.63 7.10
C LYS A 34 -5.32 -16.42 7.98
N ILE A 35 -5.51 -15.26 7.35
CA ILE A 35 -5.60 -13.97 8.04
C ILE A 35 -6.89 -13.30 7.62
N SER A 36 -7.70 -12.88 8.59
CA SER A 36 -8.89 -12.06 8.35
C SER A 36 -8.51 -10.59 8.53
N THR A 37 -8.73 -9.78 7.51
CA THR A 37 -8.40 -8.34 7.49
C THR A 37 -9.41 -7.59 6.62
N SER A 38 -9.40 -6.26 6.57
CA SER A 38 -10.26 -5.53 5.64
C SER A 38 -9.74 -5.61 4.20
N SER A 39 -10.64 -5.54 3.22
CA SER A 39 -10.29 -5.45 1.80
C SER A 39 -9.31 -4.32 1.51
N VAL A 40 -9.55 -3.15 2.10
CA VAL A 40 -8.73 -1.95 1.89
C VAL A 40 -7.31 -2.15 2.37
N VAL A 41 -7.13 -2.70 3.58
CA VAL A 41 -5.80 -2.96 4.14
C VAL A 41 -5.07 -4.00 3.30
N SER A 42 -5.76 -5.05 2.85
CA SER A 42 -5.18 -6.08 1.97
C SER A 42 -4.62 -5.49 0.67
N ILE A 43 -5.40 -4.63 0.03
CA ILE A 43 -5.03 -3.97 -1.23
C ILE A 43 -3.83 -3.03 -1.01
N LEU A 44 -3.87 -2.19 0.03
CA LEU A 44 -2.79 -1.23 0.31
C LEU A 44 -1.48 -1.94 0.66
N VAL A 45 -1.53 -2.98 1.50
CA VAL A 45 -0.34 -3.77 1.85
C VAL A 45 0.24 -4.44 0.60
N SER A 46 -0.60 -5.06 -0.23
CA SER A 46 -0.16 -5.70 -1.47
C SER A 46 0.50 -4.70 -2.43
N PHE A 47 -0.08 -3.51 -2.55
CA PHE A 47 0.47 -2.43 -3.38
C PHE A 47 1.85 -1.96 -2.88
N VAL A 48 2.00 -1.72 -1.57
CA VAL A 48 3.28 -1.32 -0.97
C VAL A 48 4.34 -2.39 -1.18
N ILE A 49 4.02 -3.68 -0.96
CA ILE A 49 4.94 -4.79 -1.22
C ILE A 49 5.37 -4.81 -2.70
N GLY A 50 4.43 -4.58 -3.63
CA GLY A 50 4.72 -4.45 -5.05
C GLY A 50 5.69 -3.31 -5.37
N LEU A 51 5.45 -2.11 -4.82
CA LEU A 51 6.35 -0.96 -4.98
C LEU A 51 7.75 -1.24 -4.42
N MET A 52 7.84 -1.84 -3.24
CA MET A 52 9.12 -2.20 -2.62
C MET A 52 9.87 -3.22 -3.47
N THR A 53 9.18 -4.25 -3.97
CA THR A 53 9.77 -5.30 -4.82
C THR A 53 10.28 -4.70 -6.13
N GLY A 54 9.46 -3.88 -6.80
CA GLY A 54 9.86 -3.19 -8.03
C GLY A 54 11.04 -2.23 -7.82
N GLY A 55 11.03 -1.48 -6.71
CA GLY A 55 12.13 -0.58 -6.33
C GLY A 55 13.44 -1.33 -6.08
N LEU A 56 13.39 -2.46 -5.37
CA LEU A 56 14.54 -3.34 -5.14
C LEU A 56 15.10 -3.90 -6.46
N LEU A 57 14.24 -4.39 -7.35
CA LEU A 57 14.66 -4.90 -8.67
C LEU A 57 15.34 -3.80 -9.50
N MET A 58 14.80 -2.58 -9.49
CA MET A 58 15.41 -1.44 -10.18
C MET A 58 16.77 -1.08 -9.59
N MET A 59 16.91 -1.10 -8.27
CA MET A 59 18.18 -0.83 -7.58
C MET A 59 19.26 -1.86 -7.96
N ILE A 60 18.91 -3.15 -7.93
CA ILE A 60 19.80 -4.25 -8.35
C ILE A 60 20.20 -4.09 -9.82
N GLY A 61 19.25 -3.78 -10.71
CA GLY A 61 19.52 -3.55 -12.13
C GLY A 61 20.49 -2.38 -12.37
N ARG A 62 20.36 -1.30 -11.59
CA ARG A 62 21.28 -0.14 -11.65
C ARG A 62 22.68 -0.48 -11.15
N MET A 63 22.80 -1.32 -10.12
CA MET A 63 24.11 -1.78 -9.62
C MET A 63 24.84 -2.61 -10.68
N LYS A 64 24.16 -3.55 -11.34
CA LYS A 64 24.75 -4.35 -12.43
C LYS A 64 25.21 -3.51 -13.63
N LYS A 65 24.53 -2.40 -13.92
CA LYS A 65 24.88 -1.50 -15.03
C LYS A 65 26.06 -0.56 -14.71
N LYS A 66 26.45 -0.46 -13.43
CA LYS A 66 27.52 0.43 -12.95
C LYS A 66 28.84 -0.31 -12.67
N SER A 67 28.88 -1.62 -12.89
CA SER A 67 30.12 -2.39 -12.96
C SER A 67 30.82 -2.07 -14.29
N PRO A 68 32.12 -1.69 -14.29
CA PRO A 68 32.88 -1.41 -15.52
C PRO A 68 33.03 -2.63 -16.42
#